data_AF-A0A0V0QB12-F1
#
_entry.id   AF-A0A0V0QB12-F1
#
_cell.length_a   1.000
_cell.length_b   1.000
_cell.length_c   1.000
_cell.angle_alpha   90.00
_cell.angle_beta   90.00
_cell.angle_gamma   90.00
#
_symmetry.space_group_name_H-M   'P 1'
#
loop_
_entity.id
_entity.type
_entity.pdbx_description
1 polymer ?
#
loop_
_entity_poly.entity_id
_entity_poly.type
_entity_poly.pdbx_seq_one_letter_code
_entity_poly.pdbx_strand_id
1 'polypeptide(L)'
;MTAPTRAIFKPFTQDSLKVKSEYEELYDKSDIDTTYRKINVINFDQELEYNGIKVKCYCAGHVLGAAMFQVEIDGVKVLYTGDYSTEKESGINFWQKKTYSKNGKRIKIQRYDLQNCESH
;
A
#
# COMPACT_ATOMS: atom_id res chain seq x y z
N MET A 1 2.56 -5.48 -2.52
CA MET A 1 1.37 -4.58 -2.46
C MET A 1 0.34 -5.15 -1.50
N THR A 2 -0.68 -4.39 -1.09
CA THR A 2 -1.73 -4.90 -0.19
C THR A 2 -2.70 -5.84 -0.92
N ALA A 3 -3.43 -6.66 -0.17
CA ALA A 3 -4.40 -7.60 -0.74
C ALA A 3 -5.50 -6.91 -1.58
N PRO A 4 -6.12 -5.80 -1.13
CA PRO A 4 -7.15 -5.13 -1.93
C PRO A 4 -6.58 -4.51 -3.22
N THR A 5 -5.39 -3.90 -3.17
CA THR A 5 -4.71 -3.36 -4.37
C THR A 5 -4.43 -4.46 -5.38
N ARG A 6 -3.99 -5.65 -4.94
CA ARG A 6 -3.77 -6.79 -5.84
C ARG A 6 -5.09 -7.25 -6.49
N ALA A 7 -6.19 -7.29 -5.73
CA ALA A 7 -7.48 -7.73 -6.26
C ALA A 7 -7.99 -6.82 -7.40
N ILE A 8 -7.83 -5.50 -7.26
CA ILE A 8 -8.26 -4.52 -8.29
C ILE A 8 -7.26 -4.39 -9.45
N PHE A 9 -5.98 -4.73 -9.24
CA PHE A 9 -4.93 -4.56 -10.25
C PHE A 9 -5.24 -5.25 -11.58
N LYS A 10 -5.66 -6.52 -11.54
CA LYS A 10 -5.94 -7.31 -12.74
C LYS A 10 -7.12 -6.75 -13.56
N PRO A 11 -8.32 -6.53 -12.99
CA PRO A 11 -9.41 -5.96 -13.76
C PRO A 11 -9.09 -4.54 -14.26
N PHE A 12 -8.38 -3.72 -13.47
CA PHE A 12 -8.03 -2.35 -13.86
C PHE A 12 -7.06 -2.30 -15.07
N THR A 13 -6.01 -3.10 -15.04
CA THR A 13 -5.04 -3.18 -16.15
C THR A 13 -5.65 -3.81 -17.40
N GLN A 14 -6.53 -4.80 -17.26
CA GLN A 14 -7.27 -5.38 -18.38
C GLN A 14 -8.25 -4.40 -19.02
N ASP A 15 -8.88 -3.53 -18.22
CA ASP A 15 -9.79 -2.51 -18.75
C ASP A 15 -9.01 -1.40 -19.48
N SER A 16 -7.84 -1.03 -18.95
CA SER A 16 -6.92 -0.09 -19.58
C SER A 16 -6.50 -0.54 -20.99
N LEU A 17 -6.31 -1.85 -21.21
CA LEU A 17 -6.01 -2.40 -22.55
C LEU A 17 -7.18 -2.28 -23.54
N LYS A 18 -8.43 -2.23 -23.08
CA LYS A 18 -9.59 -2.07 -23.97
C LYS A 18 -9.73 -0.63 -24.46
N VAL A 19 -9.22 0.33 -23.67
CA VAL A 19 -9.14 1.74 -24.05
C VAL A 19 -7.98 1.87 -25.03
N LYS A 20 -8.27 1.60 -26.31
CA LYS A 20 -7.27 1.66 -27.39
C LYS A 20 -6.77 3.09 -27.56
N SER A 21 -5.45 3.26 -27.50
CA SER A 21 -4.79 4.46 -28.01
C SER A 21 -4.39 4.24 -29.47
N GLU A 22 -4.13 5.30 -30.22
CA GLU A 22 -3.60 5.21 -31.59
C GLU A 22 -2.16 4.66 -31.66
N TYR A 23 -1.51 4.46 -30.51
CA TYR A 23 -0.13 3.98 -30.39
C TYR A 23 -0.05 2.46 -30.20
N GLU A 24 1.15 1.91 -30.42
CA GLU A 24 1.47 0.51 -30.11
C GLU A 24 1.20 0.16 -28.64
N GLU A 25 0.65 -1.03 -28.42
CA GLU A 25 0.40 -1.57 -27.09
C GLU A 25 1.72 -1.87 -26.38
N LEU A 26 1.92 -1.27 -25.19
CA LEU A 26 3.16 -1.43 -24.40
C LEU A 26 3.26 -2.80 -23.69
N TYR A 27 2.14 -3.49 -23.51
CA TYR A 27 2.02 -4.77 -22.81
C TYR A 27 0.76 -5.50 -23.26
N ASP A 28 0.74 -6.81 -23.08
CA ASP A 28 -0.41 -7.64 -23.45
C ASP A 28 -1.08 -8.32 -22.24
N LYS A 29 -2.07 -9.19 -22.50
CA LYS A 29 -2.77 -9.95 -21.44
C LYS A 29 -1.87 -10.98 -20.76
N SER A 30 -0.90 -11.55 -21.47
CA SER A 30 0.06 -12.53 -20.93
C SER A 30 1.02 -11.85 -19.95
N ASP A 31 1.43 -10.63 -20.24
CA ASP A 31 2.26 -9.80 -19.37
C ASP A 31 1.54 -9.47 -18.06
N ILE A 32 0.24 -9.14 -18.14
CA ILE A 32 -0.60 -8.91 -16.94
C ILE A 32 -0.64 -10.16 -16.06
N ASP A 33 -0.89 -11.34 -16.63
CA ASP A 33 -0.97 -12.59 -15.87
C ASP A 33 0.39 -13.01 -15.27
N THR A 34 1.47 -12.76 -15.99
CA THR A 34 2.83 -13.02 -15.51
C THR A 34 3.19 -12.08 -14.36
N THR A 35 2.87 -10.80 -14.50
CA THR A 35 3.08 -9.80 -13.44
C THR A 35 2.23 -10.13 -12.21
N TYR A 36 0.95 -10.48 -12.40
CA TYR A 36 0.03 -10.81 -11.31
C TYR A 36 0.52 -11.95 -10.40
N ARG A 37 1.23 -12.94 -10.98
CA ARG A 37 1.83 -14.07 -10.24
C ARG A 37 3.09 -13.68 -9.47
N LYS A 38 3.83 -12.67 -9.92
CA LYS A 38 5.04 -12.16 -9.26
C LYS A 38 4.73 -11.20 -8.11
N ILE A 39 3.48 -10.79 -7.95
CA ILE A 39 3.07 -9.85 -6.91
C ILE A 39 3.01 -10.55 -5.55
N ASN A 40 3.88 -10.11 -4.64
CA ASN A 40 3.80 -10.50 -3.23
C ASN A 40 2.85 -9.58 -2.46
N VAL A 41 1.95 -10.21 -1.70
CA VAL A 41 0.98 -9.52 -0.85
C VAL A 41 1.62 -9.20 0.50
N ILE A 42 1.41 -7.98 0.99
CA ILE A 42 1.86 -7.53 2.30
C ILE A 42 0.64 -7.11 3.09
N ASN A 43 0.48 -7.66 4.29
CA ASN A 43 -0.59 -7.27 5.19
C ASN A 43 -0.21 -5.98 5.94
N PHE A 44 -1.22 -5.23 6.38
CA PHE A 44 -0.99 -4.11 7.27
C PHE A 44 -0.32 -4.61 8.57
N ASP A 45 0.58 -3.80 9.12
CA ASP A 45 1.42 -4.13 10.28
C ASP A 45 2.43 -5.27 10.12
N GLN A 46 2.48 -5.94 8.96
CA GLN A 46 3.55 -6.88 8.65
C GLN A 46 4.85 -6.13 8.31
N GLU A 47 5.96 -6.63 8.85
CA GLU A 47 7.31 -6.22 8.47
C GLU A 47 7.90 -7.30 7.55
N LEU A 48 8.38 -6.88 6.39
CA LEU A 48 9.09 -7.73 5.45
C LEU A 48 10.55 -7.33 5.44
N GLU A 49 11.45 -8.30 5.52
CA GLU A 49 12.88 -8.08 5.35
C GLU A 49 13.35 -8.79 4.09
N TYR A 50 14.03 -8.05 3.22
CA TYR A 50 14.62 -8.58 2.01
C TYR A 50 15.97 -7.92 1.77
N ASN A 51 17.04 -8.71 1.75
CA ASN A 51 18.42 -8.25 1.52
C ASN A 51 18.83 -7.08 2.43
N GLY A 52 18.48 -7.12 3.71
CA GLY A 52 18.78 -6.05 4.69
C GLY A 52 17.88 -4.81 4.58
N ILE A 53 16.90 -4.81 3.67
CA ILE A 53 15.89 -3.77 3.54
C ILE A 53 14.65 -4.21 4.30
N LYS A 54 14.26 -3.44 5.32
CA LYS A 54 13.03 -3.67 6.08
C LYS A 54 11.92 -2.79 5.53
N VAL A 55 10.82 -3.40 5.14
CA VAL A 55 9.64 -2.71 4.61
C VAL A 55 8.46 -2.98 5.53
N LYS A 56 7.83 -1.91 6.00
CA LYS A 56 6.61 -1.99 6.79
C LYS A 56 5.49 -1.19 6.15
N CYS A 57 4.29 -1.76 6.12
CA CYS A 57 3.11 -1.12 5.52
C CYS A 57 2.16 -0.55 6.58
N TYR A 58 1.66 0.65 6.32
CA TYR A 58 0.60 1.31 7.09
C TYR A 58 -0.58 1.64 6.18
N CYS A 59 -1.78 1.78 6.71
CA CYS A 59 -2.93 2.25 5.92
C CYS A 59 -2.77 3.74 5.61
N ALA A 60 -2.94 4.13 4.34
CA ALA A 60 -2.85 5.53 3.90
C ALA A 60 -4.19 6.27 3.90
N GLY A 61 -5.32 5.55 4.00
CA GLY A 61 -6.64 6.12 3.71
C GLY A 61 -6.78 6.49 2.24
N HIS A 62 -7.84 7.21 1.85
CA HIS A 62 -8.18 7.59 0.48
C HIS A 62 -8.90 6.52 -0.37
N VAL A 63 -8.33 5.32 -0.53
CA VAL A 63 -8.96 4.22 -1.30
C VAL A 63 -8.76 2.87 -0.60
N LEU A 64 -9.69 1.93 -0.78
CA LEU A 64 -9.53 0.55 -0.29
C LEU A 64 -8.19 -0.05 -0.73
N GLY A 65 -7.35 -0.41 0.24
CA GLY A 65 -6.02 -0.98 -0.01
C GLY A 65 -4.87 0.01 -0.10
N ALA A 66 -5.14 1.32 -0.09
CA ALA A 66 -4.10 2.34 -0.09
C ALA A 66 -3.18 2.20 1.14
N ALA A 67 -1.88 2.21 0.90
CA ALA A 67 -0.88 1.95 1.91
C ALA A 67 0.33 2.86 1.79
N MET A 68 0.82 3.30 2.95
CA MET A 68 2.12 3.96 3.08
C MET A 68 3.17 2.90 3.37
N PHE A 69 4.34 3.03 2.77
CA PHE A 69 5.46 2.10 2.93
C PHE A 69 6.61 2.79 3.64
N GLN A 70 6.95 2.30 4.83
CA GLN A 70 8.18 2.69 5.51
C GLN A 70 9.28 1.71 5.13
N VAL A 71 10.36 2.25 4.57
CA VAL A 71 11.55 1.49 4.21
C VAL A 71 12.67 1.87 5.18
N GLU A 72 13.32 0.87 5.76
CA GLU A 72 14.46 1.01 6.64
C GLU A 72 15.67 0.24 6.10
N ILE A 73 16.79 0.96 5.96
CA ILE A 73 18.08 0.42 5.50
C ILE A 73 19.15 1.01 6.42
N ASP A 74 19.95 0.17 7.07
CA ASP A 74 21.06 0.59 7.96
C ASP A 74 20.68 1.67 8.98
N GLY A 75 19.46 1.58 9.55
CA GLY A 75 18.95 2.52 10.55
C GLY A 75 18.50 3.90 10.00
N VAL A 76 18.50 4.06 8.68
CA VAL A 76 17.85 5.18 7.97
C VAL A 76 16.42 4.77 7.63
N LYS A 77 15.46 5.63 7.95
CA LYS A 77 14.02 5.38 7.75
C LYS A 77 13.44 6.39 6.78
N VAL A 78 12.79 5.91 5.73
CA VAL A 78 12.07 6.72 4.74
C VAL A 78 10.62 6.25 4.69
N LEU A 79 9.67 7.20 4.69
CA LEU A 79 8.25 6.90 4.55
C LEU A 79 7.76 7.40 3.20
N TYR A 80 7.29 6.49 2.36
CA TYR A 80 6.59 6.78 1.12
C TYR A 80 5.08 6.74 1.38
N THR A 81 4.41 7.89 1.25
CA THR A 81 2.99 8.03 1.59
C THR A 81 2.05 7.68 0.45
N GLY A 82 2.52 7.76 -0.81
CA GLY A 82 1.62 7.76 -1.95
C GLY A 82 0.62 8.92 -1.87
N ASP A 83 -0.60 8.67 -2.34
CA ASP A 83 -1.75 9.53 -2.10
C ASP A 83 -2.41 9.12 -0.77
N TYR A 84 -2.43 10.03 0.20
CA TYR A 84 -2.94 9.78 1.55
C TYR A 84 -3.96 10.86 1.92
N SER A 85 -5.04 10.44 2.57
CA SER A 85 -6.06 11.36 3.07
C SER A 85 -6.05 11.37 4.60
N THR A 86 -6.12 12.56 5.18
CA THR A 86 -6.29 12.77 6.62
C THR A 86 -7.75 12.90 7.03
N GLU A 87 -8.66 12.98 6.06
CA GLU A 87 -10.09 13.14 6.29
C GLU A 87 -10.78 11.78 6.49
N LYS A 88 -11.77 11.77 7.38
CA LYS A 88 -12.56 10.57 7.67
C LYS A 88 -13.53 10.34 6.52
N GLU A 89 -13.22 9.37 5.67
CA GLU A 89 -14.10 8.99 4.57
C GLU A 89 -15.05 7.87 5.03
N SER A 90 -16.36 8.12 4.92
CA SER A 90 -17.41 7.20 5.38
C SER A 90 -17.31 5.88 4.63
N GLY A 91 -16.92 4.80 5.33
CA GLY A 91 -16.78 3.45 4.76
C GLY A 91 -15.34 2.90 4.72
N ILE A 92 -14.32 3.72 5.01
CA ILE A 92 -12.93 3.27 5.15
C ILE A 92 -12.52 3.43 6.62
N ASN A 93 -12.49 2.33 7.37
CA ASN A 93 -12.08 2.36 8.78
C ASN A 93 -10.58 2.67 8.89
N PHE A 94 -10.26 3.91 9.28
CA PHE A 94 -8.91 4.43 9.36
C PHE A 94 -8.37 4.40 10.79
N TRP A 95 -7.42 3.52 11.12
CA TRP A 95 -6.76 3.53 12.44
C TRP A 95 -5.38 2.83 12.46
N GLN A 96 -4.27 3.59 12.40
CA GLN A 96 -2.95 3.16 12.89
C GLN A 96 -2.15 4.30 13.58
N LYS A 97 -1.46 4.00 14.68
CA LYS A 97 -0.65 4.91 15.52
C LYS A 97 0.67 4.26 15.94
N LYS A 98 1.78 4.70 15.35
CA LYS A 98 3.13 4.48 15.91
C LYS A 98 3.94 5.77 15.96
N THR A 99 4.67 5.95 17.04
CA THR A 99 5.49 7.13 17.33
C THR A 99 6.95 6.80 17.04
N TYR A 100 7.61 7.61 16.20
CA TYR A 100 9.04 7.52 15.96
C TYR A 100 9.76 8.78 16.45
N SER A 101 10.94 8.61 17.03
CA SER A 101 11.82 9.68 17.51
C SER A 101 13.22 9.47 16.94
N LYS A 102 13.79 10.51 16.31
CA LYS A 102 15.23 10.63 16.03
C LYS A 102 15.60 12.10 16.25
N ASN A 103 16.64 12.36 17.03
CA ASN A 103 17.17 13.70 17.35
C ASN A 103 16.22 14.67 18.08
N GLY A 104 15.52 14.22 19.13
CA GLY A 104 14.92 15.11 20.14
C GLY A 104 13.62 15.84 19.77
N LYS A 105 13.19 15.85 18.50
CA LYS A 105 11.83 16.31 18.14
C LYS A 105 10.80 15.20 18.37
N ARG A 106 9.89 15.42 19.32
CA ARG A 106 8.75 14.52 19.63
C ARG A 106 7.55 14.96 18.81
N ILE A 107 7.08 14.12 17.90
CA ILE A 107 5.77 14.27 17.28
C ILE A 107 4.82 13.28 17.97
N LYS A 108 3.84 13.80 18.71
CA LYS A 108 2.85 13.02 19.48
C LYS A 108 1.54 12.91 18.70
N ILE A 109 1.07 11.70 18.41
CA ILE A 109 -0.35 11.43 18.08
C ILE A 109 -0.72 10.01 18.59
N GLN A 110 -1.88 9.82 19.29
CA GLN A 110 -2.65 8.58 19.65
C GLN A 110 -4.06 8.71 19.05
N ARG A 111 -4.76 7.71 18.47
CA ARG A 111 -5.22 6.39 18.98
C ARG A 111 -5.68 5.49 17.79
N TYR A 112 -5.93 4.19 18.01
CA TYR A 112 -6.53 3.21 17.06
C TYR A 112 -7.97 2.84 17.45
N ASP A 113 -8.77 2.40 16.47
CA ASP A 113 -9.81 1.38 16.66
C ASP A 113 -9.91 0.43 15.43
N LEU A 114 -9.40 -0.80 15.57
CA LEU A 114 -9.51 -1.85 14.55
C LEU A 114 -10.82 -2.61 14.78
N GLN A 115 -11.89 -2.20 14.10
CA GLN A 115 -13.05 -3.06 13.93
C GLN A 115 -13.33 -3.25 12.44
N ASN A 116 -13.24 -4.52 12.01
CA ASN A 116 -13.63 -5.11 10.73
C ASN A 116 -12.72 -4.92 9.51
N CYS A 117 -11.50 -5.48 9.57
CA CYS A 117 -10.78 -5.93 8.37
C CYS A 117 -10.70 -7.48 8.27
N GLU A 118 -11.59 -8.20 8.96
CA GLU A 118 -11.81 -9.62 8.74
C GLU A 118 -13.24 -9.87 8.24
N SER A 119 -13.38 -10.85 7.35
CA SER A 119 -14.59 -11.38 6.69
C SER A 119 -15.25 -10.50 5.61
N HIS A 120 -14.80 -10.65 4.36
CA HIS A 120 -15.52 -11.41 3.33
C HIS A 120 -14.65 -11.64 2.08
#